data_AF-A0A1L7JND3-F1
#
_entry.id   AF-A0A1L7JND3-F1
#
_cell.length_a   1.000
_cell.length_b   1.000
_cell.length_c   1.000
_cell.angle_alpha   90.00
_cell.angle_beta   90.00
_cell.angle_gamma   90.00
#
_symmetry.space_group_name_H-M   'P 1'
#
loop_
_entity.id
_entity.type
_entity.pdbx_description
1 polymer ?
#
loop_
_entity_poly.entity_id
_entity_poly.type
_entity_poly.pdbx_seq_one_letter_code
_entity_poly.pdbx_strand_id
1 'polypeptide(L)' 'MALLIGDSRFKGDYYSMFKEMNVYGKIENVIIKKQYNCVSDNIKYANKFIPIQHEYLVIIKKIKS' A
#
# COMPACT_ATOMS: atom_id res chain seq x y z
N MET A 1 1.22 -16.69 4.29
CA MET A 1 1.95 -15.47 4.67
C MET A 1 1.05 -14.29 4.45
N ALA A 2 1.11 -13.28 5.31
CA ALA A 2 0.39 -12.02 5.14
C ALA A 2 1.41 -10.88 5.19
N LEU A 3 1.36 -9.94 4.23
CA LEU A 3 2.20 -8.74 4.22
C LEU A 3 1.33 -7.50 4.29
N LEU A 4 1.68 -6.59 5.20
CA LEU A 4 1.11 -5.24 5.25
C LEU A 4 2.03 -4.29 4.48
N ILE A 5 1.48 -3.62 3.47
CA ILE A 5 2.23 -2.81 2.51
C ILE A 5 1.53 -1.45 2.36
N GLY A 6 2.30 -0.37 2.38
CA GLY A 6 1.80 0.99 2.15
C GLY A 6 2.45 1.60 0.91
N ASP A 7 1.69 2.32 0.10
CA ASP A 7 2.28 3.11 -0.98
C ASP A 7 3.05 4.31 -0.39
N SER A 8 4.05 4.82 -1.11
CA SER A 8 4.81 5.99 -0.68
C SER A 8 4.87 7.06 -1.78
N ARG A 9 5.19 8.29 -1.37
CA ARG A 9 5.45 9.39 -2.30
C ARG A 9 6.74 10.08 -1.91
N PHE A 10 7.63 10.24 -2.86
CA PHE A 10 8.91 10.90 -2.65
C PHE A 10 9.18 11.87 -3.80
N LYS A 11 9.52 13.12 -3.48
CA LYS A 11 9.77 14.21 -4.47
C LYS A 11 8.64 14.43 -5.50
N GLY A 12 7.40 14.10 -5.14
CA GLY A 12 6.24 14.23 -6.03
C GLY A 12 5.88 12.94 -6.76
N ASP A 13 6.79 11.97 -6.85
CA ASP A 13 6.59 10.70 -7.52
C ASP A 13 5.90 9.68 -6.62
N TYR A 14 4.92 8.98 -7.19
CA TYR A 14 4.14 7.96 -6.51
C TYR A 14 4.75 6.57 -6.74
N TYR A 15 5.04 5.90 -5.64
CA TYR A 15 5.62 4.55 -5.62
C TYR A 15 4.60 3.59 -5.03
N SER A 16 4.03 2.75 -5.89
CA SER A 16 3.12 1.71 -5.41
C SER A 16 3.91 0.47 -5.05
N MET A 17 4.10 0.27 -3.74
CA MET A 17 4.84 -0.89 -3.25
C MET A 17 4.13 -2.20 -3.60
N PHE A 18 2.79 -2.20 -3.68
CA PHE A 18 2.04 -3.38 -4.14
C PHE A 18 2.38 -3.73 -5.61
N LYS A 19 2.46 -2.73 -6.49
CA LYS A 19 2.81 -2.92 -7.91
C LYS A 19 4.26 -3.40 -8.10
N GLU A 20 5.18 -2.89 -7.27
CA GLU A 20 6.61 -3.13 -7.40
C GLU A 20 7.11 -4.38 -6.64
N MET A 21 6.28 -4.95 -5.76
CA MET A 21 6.65 -6.12 -4.97
C MET A 21 6.78 -7.38 -5.84
N ASN A 22 7.90 -8.08 -5.69
CA ASN A 22 8.05 -9.46 -6.17
C ASN A 22 7.37 -10.45 -5.22
N VAL A 23 6.40 -11.20 -5.72
CA VAL A 23 5.65 -12.20 -4.95
C VAL A 23 6.22 -13.60 -5.15
N TYR A 24 6.73 -14.19 -4.07
CA TYR A 24 7.20 -15.57 -4.04
C TYR A 24 6.10 -16.50 -3.51
N GLY A 25 5.21 -16.92 -4.40
CA GLY A 25 4.05 -17.76 -4.09
C GLY A 25 2.84 -17.37 -4.93
N LYS A 26 1.65 -17.76 -4.50
CA LYS A 26 0.39 -17.35 -5.11
C LYS A 26 -0.31 -16.30 -4.24
N ILE A 27 -0.67 -15.16 -4.82
CA ILE A 27 -1.57 -14.21 -4.15
C ILE A 27 -2.96 -14.86 -4.08
N GLU A 28 -3.44 -15.09 -2.86
CA GLU A 28 -4.79 -15.63 -2.62
C GLU A 28 -5.80 -14.51 -2.40
N ASN A 29 -5.36 -13.39 -1.81
CA ASN A 29 -6.24 -12.26 -1.53
C ASN A 29 -5.45 -10.94 -1.41
N VAL A 30 -6.11 -9.84 -1.72
CA VAL A 30 -5.63 -8.48 -1.48
C VAL A 30 -6.74 -7.71 -0.80
N ILE A 31 -6.49 -7.29 0.43
CA ILE A 31 -7.43 -6.50 1.22
C ILE A 31 -6.92 -5.05 1.21
N ILE A 32 -7.78 -4.11 0.81
CA ILE A 32 -7.48 -2.68 0.84
C ILE A 32 -8.18 -2.08 2.04
N LYS A 33 -7.40 -1.54 2.98
CA LYS A 33 -7.91 -0.90 4.19
C LYS A 33 -7.66 0.59 4.15
N LYS A 34 -8.72 1.38 4.30
CA LYS A 34 -8.61 2.83 4.52
C LYS A 34 -8.00 3.13 5.90
N GLN A 35 -7.07 4.07 5.95
CA GLN A 35 -6.52 4.63 7.17
C GLN A 35 -7.41 5.79 7.65
N TYR A 36 -7.57 5.88 8.97
CA TYR A 36 -8.34 6.93 9.65
C TYR A 36 -7.50 7.46 10.82
N ASN A 37 -7.68 8.72 11.18
CA ASN A 37 -7.03 9.38 12.32
C ASN A 37 -5.50 9.46 12.18
N CYS A 38 -5.02 9.80 10.99
CA CYS A 38 -3.60 9.99 10.72
C CYS A 38 -3.17 11.43 10.99
N VAL A 39 -1.93 11.64 11.46
CA VAL A 39 -1.36 12.99 11.64
C VAL A 39 -1.39 13.77 10.32
N SER A 40 -1.21 13.08 9.20
CA SER A 40 -1.27 13.63 7.84
C SER A 40 -2.65 14.13 7.42
N ASP A 41 -3.74 13.74 8.11
CA ASP A 41 -5.09 14.20 7.81
C ASP A 41 -5.25 15.71 8.04
N ASN A 42 -4.41 16.30 8.89
CA ASN A 42 -4.41 17.74 9.17
C ASN A 42 -3.55 18.55 8.18
N ILE A 43 -2.82 17.89 7.27
CA ILE A 43 -1.92 18.56 6.33
C ILE A 43 -2.71 19.00 5.10
N LYS A 44 -2.74 20.31 4.84
CA LYS A 44 -3.25 20.88 3.59
C LYS A 44 -2.13 21.00 2.57
N TYR A 45 -2.17 20.16 1.55
CA TYR A 45 -1.20 20.17 0.46
C TYR A 45 -1.57 21.26 -0.55
N ALA A 46 -0.58 22.07 -0.98
CA ALA A 46 -0.81 23.26 -1.79
C ALA A 46 -1.19 23.00 -3.28
N ASN A 47 -1.24 21.75 -3.74
CA ASN A 47 -1.43 21.36 -5.15
C ASN A 47 -2.53 20.29 -5.32
N LYS A 48 -2.76 19.79 -6.55
CA LYS A 48 -3.61 18.62 -6.91
C LYS A 48 -3.07 17.30 -6.31
N PHE A 49 -2.86 17.30 -5.01
CA PHE A 49 -2.31 16.18 -4.25
C PHE A 49 -3.46 15.27 -3.85
N ILE A 50 -3.37 14.00 -4.23
CA ILE A 50 -4.27 12.95 -3.75
C ILE A 50 -3.53 12.22 -2.63
N PRO A 51 -3.99 12.32 -1.37
CA PRO A 51 -3.35 11.67 -0.25
C PRO A 51 -3.45 10.15 -0.37
N ILE A 52 -2.37 9.46 0.02
CA ILE A 52 -2.39 8.02 0.24
C ILE A 52 -3.08 7.81 1.58
N GLN A 53 -4.23 7.15 1.57
CA GLN A 53 -5.05 6.93 2.76
C GLN A 53 -5.41 5.45 2.89
N HIS A 54 -4.60 4.55 2.34
CA HIS A 54 -4.86 3.12 2.37
C HIS A 54 -3.58 2.31 2.55
N GLU A 55 -3.77 1.10 3.06
CA GLU A 55 -2.76 0.05 3.16
C GLU A 55 -3.31 -1.22 2.49
N TYR A 56 -2.42 -2.02 1.92
CA TYR A 56 -2.72 -3.34 1.40
C TYR A 56 -2.31 -4.40 2.41
N LEU A 57 -3.22 -5.32 2.71
CA LEU A 57 -2.89 -6.58 3.34
C LEU A 57 -2.94 -7.69 2.26
N VAL A 58 -1.77 -8.16 1.85
CA VAL A 58 -1.63 -9.17 0.79
C VAL A 58 -1.46 -10.54 1.41
N ILE A 59 -2.37 -11.47 1.07
CA ILE A 59 -2.34 -12.85 1.53
C ILE A 59 -1.68 -13.71 0.45
N ILE A 60 -0.56 -14.33 0.81
CA ILE A 60 0.25 -15.15 -0.10
C ILE A 60 0.32 -16.59 0.41
N LYS A 61 -0.07 -17.53 -0.45
CA LYS A 61 0.08 -18.96 -0.23
C LYS A 61 1.40 -19.43 -0.81
N LYS A 62 2.17 -20.16 0.01
CA LYS A 62 3.39 -20.83 -0.44
C LYS A 62 3.00 -21.91 -1.45
N ILE A 63 3.61 -21.87 -2.63
CA ILE A 63 3.55 -22.99 -3.57
C ILE A 63 4.41 -24.09 -2.94
N LYS A 64 3.79 -25.24 -2.61
CA LYS A 64 4.55 -26.41 -2.19
C LYS A 64 5.22 -26.97 -3.44
N SER A 65 6.55 -27.02 -3.43
CA SER A 65 7.33 -27.83 -4.35
C SER A 65 7.10 -29.31 -4.08
#